data_AF-A0A1Q7MAV6-F1
#
_entry.id   AF-A0A1Q7MAV6-F1
#
_cell.length_a   1.000
_cell.length_b   1.000
_cell.length_c   1.000
_cell.angle_alpha   90.00
_cell.angle_beta   90.00
_cell.angle_gamma   90.00
#
_symmetry.space_group_name_H-M   'P 1'
#
loop_
_entity.id
_entity.type
_entity.pdbx_description
1 polymer ?
#
loop_
_entity_poly.entity_id
_entity_poly.type
_entity_poly.pdbx_seq_one_letter_code
_entity_poly.pdbx_strand_id
1 'polypeptide(L)'
;MLKPLHRWIWADARRRGRKLLRFAETEADGGRDLARAAELTRDAVLRRLYFRHAGDEQRHADLFGRRARELLAVPCGATAFEANWLAPGERGLDDLRVEEEADETLLAFLHLSERAAAGRFAAYAEVLEADPQTRALFARILEDEAFHMTYTRKQLARLSPHKQGLRLWQARAARLWSAYLRLAAKVAAMLGHLFLLLQYFLLLPPFAVLAKRAARSEPQGFAAARRPTPMKSQY
;
A
#
# COMPACT_ATOMS: atom_id res chain seq x y z
N MET A 1 -16.37 4.35 15.95
CA MET A 1 -16.98 3.00 15.84
C MET A 1 -16.01 1.87 15.46
N LEU A 2 -14.71 2.11 15.20
CA LEU A 2 -13.74 1.03 14.85
C LEU A 2 -12.93 0.47 16.03
N LYS A 3 -13.14 0.98 17.25
CA LYS A 3 -12.41 0.54 18.47
C LYS A 3 -12.37 -0.98 18.70
N PRO A 4 -13.47 -1.75 18.57
CA PRO A 4 -13.42 -3.20 18.80
C PRO A 4 -12.56 -3.92 17.74
N LEU A 5 -12.60 -3.46 16.50
CA LEU A 5 -11.79 -4.02 15.41
C LEU A 5 -10.30 -3.75 15.62
N HIS A 6 -9.96 -2.51 16.01
CA HIS A 6 -8.60 -2.18 16.39
C HIS A 6 -8.15 -3.04 17.58
N ARG A 7 -9.00 -3.23 18.59
CA ARG A 7 -8.68 -4.09 19.74
C ARG A 7 -8.38 -5.52 19.33
N TRP A 8 -9.11 -6.07 18.38
CA TRP A 8 -8.86 -7.40 17.85
C TRP A 8 -7.55 -7.50 17.04
N ILE A 9 -7.27 -6.52 16.17
CA ILE A 9 -6.01 -6.48 15.39
C ILE A 9 -4.80 -6.33 16.32
N TRP A 10 -4.90 -5.45 17.32
CA TRP A 10 -3.83 -5.12 18.25
C TRP A 10 -3.71 -6.11 19.43
N ALA A 11 -4.64 -7.05 19.62
CA ALA A 11 -4.52 -8.08 20.66
C ALA A 11 -3.46 -9.15 20.34
N ASP A 12 -3.22 -9.43 19.07
CA ASP A 12 -2.33 -10.52 18.63
C ASP A 12 -0.92 -9.99 18.31
N ALA A 13 0.10 -10.57 18.94
CA ALA A 13 1.49 -10.13 18.77
C ALA A 13 1.98 -10.22 17.32
N ARG A 14 1.58 -11.26 16.57
CA ARG A 14 2.02 -11.46 15.19
C ARG A 14 1.29 -10.52 14.22
N ARG A 15 -0.02 -10.29 14.41
CA ARG A 15 -0.78 -9.29 13.66
C ARG A 15 -0.23 -7.88 13.90
N ARG A 16 0.11 -7.55 15.15
CA ARG A 16 0.79 -6.31 15.49
C ARG A 16 2.14 -6.19 14.81
N GLY A 17 3.00 -7.20 14.93
CA GLY A 17 4.33 -7.19 14.33
C GLY A 17 4.27 -6.94 12.82
N ARG A 18 3.38 -7.64 12.10
CA ARG A 18 3.14 -7.39 10.67
C ARG A 18 2.64 -5.98 10.38
N LYS A 19 1.77 -5.44 11.24
CA LYS A 19 1.27 -4.08 11.09
C LYS A 19 2.35 -3.02 11.29
N LEU A 20 3.20 -3.18 12.31
CA LEU A 20 4.35 -2.32 12.53
C LEU A 20 5.35 -2.39 11.38
N LEU A 21 5.55 -3.56 10.77
CA LEU A 21 6.41 -3.68 9.59
C LEU A 21 5.90 -2.84 8.41
N ARG A 22 4.58 -2.78 8.21
CA ARG A 22 3.98 -1.90 7.18
C ARG A 22 4.13 -0.42 7.49
N PHE A 23 4.07 -0.03 8.76
CA PHE A 23 4.43 1.33 9.14
C PHE A 23 5.89 1.60 8.83
N ALA A 24 6.79 0.66 9.13
CA ALA A 24 8.20 0.83 8.79
C ALA A 24 8.43 1.06 7.29
N GLU A 25 7.75 0.30 6.43
CA GLU A 25 7.79 0.49 4.98
C GLU A 25 7.27 1.88 4.58
N THR A 26 6.10 2.26 5.09
CA THR A 26 5.42 3.54 4.78
C THR A 26 6.28 4.75 5.13
N GLU A 27 6.88 4.73 6.31
CA GLU A 27 7.72 5.82 6.82
C GLU A 27 9.05 5.88 6.05
N ALA A 28 9.62 4.72 5.68
CA ALA A 28 10.82 4.67 4.85
C ALA A 28 10.57 5.20 3.41
N ASP A 29 9.41 4.88 2.83
CA ASP A 29 8.97 5.46 1.55
C ASP A 29 8.78 6.98 1.68
N GLY A 30 8.05 7.43 2.70
CA GLY A 30 7.82 8.86 2.93
C GLY A 30 9.11 9.65 3.16
N GLY A 31 10.08 9.07 3.87
CA GLY A 31 11.40 9.64 4.05
C GLY A 31 12.18 9.81 2.74
N ARG A 32 12.08 8.85 1.81
CA ARG A 32 12.69 8.98 0.47
C ARG A 32 12.05 10.10 -0.35
N ASP A 33 10.72 10.18 -0.33
CA ASP A 33 9.97 11.21 -1.06
C ASP A 33 10.28 12.62 -0.53
N LEU A 34 10.40 12.78 0.79
CA LEU A 34 10.80 14.04 1.43
C LEU A 34 12.26 14.41 1.14
N ALA A 35 13.17 13.43 1.12
CA ALA A 35 14.56 13.67 0.72
C ALA A 35 14.61 14.18 -0.73
N ARG A 36 13.82 13.56 -1.62
CA ARG A 36 13.68 14.00 -3.02
C ARG A 36 13.08 15.40 -3.13
N ALA A 37 12.06 15.71 -2.32
CA ALA A 37 11.47 17.05 -2.27
C ALA A 37 12.48 18.12 -1.85
N ALA A 38 13.38 17.78 -0.91
CA ALA A 38 14.45 18.68 -0.46
C ALA A 38 15.43 19.01 -1.60
N GLU A 39 15.74 18.04 -2.47
CA GLU A 39 16.59 18.26 -3.65
C GLU A 39 15.93 19.19 -4.66
N LEU A 40 14.62 19.03 -4.88
CA LEU A 40 13.88 19.71 -5.95
C LEU A 40 13.43 21.13 -5.57
N THR A 41 13.10 21.38 -4.31
CA THR A 41 12.65 22.70 -3.87
C THR A 41 13.76 23.74 -4.07
N ARG A 42 13.38 24.96 -4.47
CA ARG A 42 14.31 26.10 -4.59
C ARG A 42 14.46 26.86 -3.28
N ASP A 43 13.51 26.72 -2.36
CA ASP A 43 13.50 27.44 -1.08
C ASP A 43 14.44 26.74 -0.07
N ALA A 44 15.48 27.45 0.38
CA ALA A 44 16.47 26.93 1.32
C ALA A 44 15.87 26.56 2.69
N VAL A 45 14.82 27.26 3.13
CA VAL A 45 14.12 26.97 4.38
C VAL A 45 13.33 25.68 4.25
N LEU A 46 12.60 25.50 3.14
CA LEU A 46 11.87 24.26 2.87
C LEU A 46 12.82 23.07 2.72
N ARG A 47 13.92 23.24 1.97
CA ARG A 47 14.95 22.22 1.81
C ARG A 47 15.43 21.67 3.16
N ARG A 48 15.77 22.57 4.08
CA ARG A 48 16.20 22.18 5.44
C ARG A 48 15.09 21.46 6.21
N LEU A 49 13.85 21.91 6.10
CA LEU A 49 12.71 21.31 6.79
C LEU A 49 12.36 19.92 6.24
N TYR A 50 12.32 19.77 4.91
CA TYR A 50 12.09 18.48 4.26
C TYR A 50 13.21 17.48 4.56
N PHE A 51 14.46 17.92 4.54
CA PHE A 51 15.59 17.04 4.89
C PHE A 51 15.54 16.58 6.34
N ARG A 52 15.16 17.47 7.27
CA ARG A 52 14.92 17.09 8.67
C ARG A 52 13.79 16.08 8.77
N HIS A 53 12.64 16.37 8.16
CA HIS A 53 11.47 15.50 8.18
C HIS A 53 11.81 14.12 7.61
N ALA A 54 12.51 14.04 6.47
CA ALA A 54 13.01 12.79 5.91
C ALA A 54 13.86 11.96 6.89
N GLY A 55 14.74 12.64 7.64
CA GLY A 55 15.52 11.99 8.69
C GLY A 55 14.69 11.54 9.89
N ASP A 56 13.57 12.22 10.19
CA ASP A 56 12.63 11.87 11.25
C ASP A 56 11.85 10.61 10.84
N GLU A 57 11.29 10.57 9.63
CA GLU A 57 10.62 9.42 9.02
C GLU A 57 11.51 8.16 8.98
N GLN A 58 12.78 8.28 8.57
CA GLN A 58 13.69 7.13 8.55
C GLN A 58 13.92 6.56 9.96
N ARG A 59 13.99 7.42 10.99
CA ARG A 59 14.12 6.95 12.37
C ARG A 59 12.83 6.27 12.84
N HIS A 60 11.66 6.76 12.45
CA HIS A 60 10.38 6.12 12.73
C HIS A 60 10.31 4.74 12.08
N ALA A 61 10.73 4.63 10.82
CA ALA A 61 10.84 3.36 10.11
C ALA A 61 11.70 2.35 10.88
N ASP A 62 12.87 2.77 11.35
CA ASP A 62 13.78 1.92 12.13
C ASP A 62 13.21 1.52 13.49
N LEU A 63 12.46 2.40 14.16
CA LEU A 63 11.78 2.10 15.42
C LEU A 63 10.69 1.06 15.20
N PHE A 64 9.82 1.27 14.21
CA PHE A 64 8.76 0.33 13.85
C PHE A 64 9.32 -1.02 13.42
N GLY A 65 10.34 -1.04 12.57
CA GLY A 65 10.97 -2.26 12.06
C GLY A 65 11.68 -3.07 13.14
N ARG A 66 12.31 -2.41 14.12
CA ARG A 66 12.88 -3.09 15.30
C ARG A 66 11.78 -3.73 16.14
N ARG A 67 10.74 -2.96 16.51
CA ARG A 67 9.64 -3.48 17.33
C ARG A 67 8.86 -4.60 16.64
N ALA A 68 8.67 -4.51 15.33
CA ALA A 68 8.05 -5.54 14.53
C ALA A 68 8.81 -6.87 14.63
N ARG A 69 10.15 -6.84 14.48
CA ARG A 69 10.99 -8.03 14.57
C ARG A 69 10.96 -8.66 15.96
N GLU A 70 10.97 -7.86 17.02
CA GLU A 70 10.83 -8.35 18.40
C GLU A 70 9.52 -9.14 18.58
N LEU A 71 8.40 -8.60 18.11
CA LEU A 71 7.09 -9.25 18.22
C LEU A 71 6.96 -10.50 17.35
N LEU A 72 7.66 -10.55 16.21
CA LEU A 72 7.64 -11.69 15.29
C LEU A 72 8.63 -12.81 15.66
N ALA A 73 9.64 -12.51 16.48
CA ALA A 73 10.61 -13.50 16.95
C ALA A 73 10.04 -14.47 17.99
N VAL A 74 8.91 -14.14 18.63
CA VAL A 74 8.26 -15.00 19.63
C VAL A 74 7.46 -16.11 18.92
N PRO A 75 7.78 -17.40 19.13
CA PRO A 75 7.02 -18.51 18.56
C PRO A 75 5.60 -18.55 19.14
N CYS A 76 4.56 -18.60 18.30
CA CYS A 76 3.18 -18.70 18.76
C CYS A 76 2.35 -19.62 17.85
N GLY A 77 1.67 -20.61 18.42
CA GLY A 77 0.98 -21.70 17.73
C GLY A 77 -0.37 -21.40 17.08
N ALA A 78 -0.65 -20.15 16.71
CA ALA A 78 -1.96 -19.77 16.14
C ALA A 78 -1.90 -19.57 14.61
N THR A 79 -2.89 -20.13 13.91
CA THR A 79 -3.11 -19.99 12.47
C THR A 79 -3.42 -18.54 12.11
N ALA A 80 -2.67 -18.01 11.16
CA ALA A 80 -2.68 -16.60 10.80
C ALA A 80 -3.86 -16.28 9.86
N PHE A 81 -4.90 -15.62 10.38
CA PHE A 81 -5.80 -14.84 9.54
C PHE A 81 -5.15 -13.48 9.25
N GLU A 82 -4.76 -13.25 8.00
CA GLU A 82 -4.31 -11.94 7.52
C GLU A 82 -5.54 -11.04 7.33
N ALA A 83 -5.82 -10.21 8.34
CA ALA A 83 -6.71 -9.06 8.16
C ALA A 83 -5.97 -7.97 7.35
N ASN A 84 -5.61 -8.30 6.11
CA ASN A 84 -5.03 -7.40 5.12
C ASN A 84 -6.07 -6.38 4.59
N TRP A 85 -7.34 -6.59 4.94
CA TRP A 85 -8.50 -5.90 4.40
C TRP A 85 -8.84 -4.56 5.09
N LEU A 86 -8.41 -4.34 6.34
CA LEU A 86 -9.07 -3.36 7.23
C LEU A 86 -8.21 -2.17 7.69
N ALA A 87 -7.03 -1.97 7.10
CA ALA A 87 -6.31 -0.70 7.20
C ALA A 87 -5.99 -0.12 5.80
N PRO A 88 -7.00 0.17 4.96
CA PRO A 88 -6.77 0.91 3.72
C PRO A 88 -6.47 2.36 4.07
N GLY A 89 -5.19 2.73 4.09
CA GLY A 89 -4.74 4.10 4.36
C GLY A 89 -3.36 4.22 5.00
N GLU A 90 -2.61 3.12 5.08
CA GLU A 90 -1.24 3.01 5.59
C GLU A 90 -0.27 2.78 4.43
N ARG A 91 -0.48 3.46 3.29
CA ARG A 91 0.55 3.59 2.24
C ARG A 91 0.90 5.06 2.21
N GLY A 92 2.19 5.35 2.24
CA GLY A 92 2.77 6.68 2.38
C GLY A 92 2.48 7.56 1.20
N LEU A 93 3.36 8.50 0.94
CA LEU A 93 3.34 9.44 -0.18
C LEU A 93 3.26 8.79 -1.59
N ASP A 94 3.04 7.47 -1.72
CA ASP A 94 2.89 6.66 -2.95
C ASP A 94 2.06 7.28 -4.09
N ASP A 95 1.05 8.10 -3.79
CA ASP A 95 0.24 8.76 -4.83
C ASP A 95 0.81 10.13 -5.25
N LEU A 96 1.81 10.65 -4.53
CA LEU A 96 2.35 11.99 -4.69
C LEU A 96 3.65 11.94 -5.48
N ARG A 97 3.58 12.43 -6.71
CA ARG A 97 4.74 12.57 -7.60
C ARG A 97 5.48 13.84 -7.23
N VAL A 98 6.43 13.71 -6.31
CA VAL A 98 7.22 14.84 -5.79
C VAL A 98 7.85 15.68 -6.92
N GLU A 99 8.22 15.06 -8.04
CA GLU A 99 8.76 15.73 -9.23
C GLU A 99 7.78 16.67 -9.94
N GLU A 100 6.48 16.39 -9.87
CA GLU A 100 5.44 17.08 -10.64
C GLU A 100 4.65 18.09 -9.78
N GLU A 101 4.82 18.04 -8.46
CA GLU A 101 4.05 18.85 -7.51
C GLU A 101 4.76 20.14 -7.09
N ALA A 102 3.98 21.22 -7.03
CA ALA A 102 4.46 22.47 -6.45
C ALA A 102 4.59 22.35 -4.92
N ASP A 103 5.54 23.09 -4.34
CA ASP A 103 5.83 23.09 -2.90
C ASP A 103 4.56 23.32 -2.04
N GLU A 104 3.60 24.15 -2.48
CA GLU A 104 2.38 24.38 -1.70
C GLU A 104 1.42 23.20 -1.73
N THR A 105 1.36 22.46 -2.84
CA THR A 105 0.55 21.24 -2.92
C THR A 105 1.15 20.14 -2.06
N LEU A 106 2.47 19.96 -2.13
CA LEU A 106 3.20 19.02 -1.28
C LEU A 106 2.99 19.34 0.21
N LEU A 107 3.16 20.60 0.63
CA LEU A 107 2.92 20.99 2.03
C LEU A 107 1.47 20.77 2.49
N ALA A 108 0.49 21.02 1.62
CA ALA A 108 -0.90 20.75 1.92
C ALA A 108 -1.18 19.24 2.08
N PHE A 109 -0.54 18.41 1.24
CA PHE A 109 -0.62 16.96 1.37
C PHE A 109 0.03 16.47 2.68
N LEU A 110 1.28 16.88 2.94
CA LEU A 110 2.03 16.52 4.16
C LEU A 110 1.27 16.91 5.43
N HIS A 111 0.65 18.09 5.45
CA HIS A 111 -0.17 18.50 6.59
C HIS A 111 -1.35 17.55 6.85
N LEU A 112 -1.96 17.01 5.78
CA LEU A 112 -3.11 16.11 5.87
C LEU A 112 -2.70 14.65 6.13
N SER A 113 -1.52 14.21 5.67
CA SER A 113 -0.95 12.91 6.05
C SER A 113 -0.67 12.88 7.54
N GLU A 114 0.08 13.86 8.05
CA GLU A 114 0.51 13.92 9.46
C GLU A 114 -0.68 14.03 10.40
N ARG A 115 -1.65 14.89 10.06
CA ARG A 115 -2.89 14.97 10.85
C ARG A 115 -3.66 13.65 10.90
N ALA A 116 -3.66 12.89 9.80
CA ALA A 116 -4.33 11.60 9.76
C ALA A 116 -3.53 10.51 10.48
N ALA A 117 -2.19 10.52 10.38
CA ALA A 117 -1.30 9.63 11.10
C ALA A 117 -1.43 9.84 12.62
N ALA A 118 -1.30 11.08 13.10
CA ALA A 118 -1.47 11.44 14.50
C ALA A 118 -2.84 11.01 15.06
N GLY A 119 -3.92 11.22 14.31
CA GLY A 119 -5.26 10.77 14.70
C GLY A 119 -5.38 9.25 14.86
N ARG A 120 -4.72 8.48 13.99
CA ARG A 120 -4.68 7.00 14.08
C ARG A 120 -3.79 6.53 15.24
N PHE A 121 -2.63 7.14 15.43
CA PHE A 121 -1.70 6.79 16.52
C PHE A 121 -2.32 7.07 17.88
N ALA A 122 -3.03 8.20 18.04
CA ALA A 122 -3.82 8.48 19.23
C ALA A 122 -4.87 7.39 19.50
N ALA A 123 -5.60 6.96 18.47
CA ALA A 123 -6.58 5.88 18.60
C ALA A 123 -5.93 4.51 18.92
N TYR A 124 -4.70 4.26 18.48
CA TYR A 124 -3.97 3.03 18.83
C TYR A 124 -3.46 3.04 20.28
N ALA A 125 -3.04 4.20 20.79
CA ALA A 125 -2.60 4.33 22.18
C ALA A 125 -3.68 3.92 23.19
N GLU A 126 -4.96 4.18 22.89
CA GLU A 126 -6.11 3.75 23.69
C GLU A 126 -6.35 2.23 23.69
N VAL A 127 -5.83 1.53 22.69
CA VAL A 127 -6.13 0.10 22.46
C VAL A 127 -4.94 -0.80 22.84
N LEU A 128 -3.75 -0.22 22.96
CA LEU A 128 -2.48 -0.90 23.26
C LEU A 128 -2.20 -1.08 24.76
N GLU A 129 -3.23 -1.17 25.60
CA GLU A 129 -3.05 -1.34 27.07
C GLU A 129 -2.20 -2.58 27.42
N ALA A 130 -2.31 -3.65 26.64
CA ALA A 130 -1.57 -4.90 26.84
C ALA A 130 -0.10 -4.86 26.35
N ASP A 131 0.37 -3.75 25.79
CA ASP A 131 1.74 -3.60 25.29
C ASP A 131 2.26 -2.17 25.46
N PRO A 132 2.77 -1.86 26.67
CA PRO A 132 3.24 -0.53 27.00
C PRO A 132 4.44 -0.10 26.16
N GLN A 133 5.26 -1.04 25.66
CA GLN A 133 6.41 -0.73 24.82
C GLN A 133 5.98 -0.18 23.46
N THR A 134 5.04 -0.85 22.78
CA THR A 134 4.50 -0.35 21.51
C THR A 134 3.71 0.95 21.70
N ARG A 135 2.99 1.09 22.82
CA ARG A 135 2.32 2.36 23.17
C ARG A 135 3.31 3.52 23.35
N ALA A 136 4.42 3.30 24.05
CA ALA A 136 5.47 4.30 24.24
C ALA A 136 6.14 4.69 22.91
N LEU A 137 6.32 3.72 22.01
CA LEU A 137 6.82 3.98 20.65
C LEU A 137 5.89 4.94 19.90
N PHE A 138 4.58 4.70 19.90
CA PHE A 138 3.62 5.62 19.26
C PHE A 138 3.60 7.00 19.91
N ALA A 139 3.71 7.09 21.24
CA ALA A 139 3.75 8.36 21.95
C ALA A 139 4.97 9.20 21.52
N ARG A 140 6.15 8.57 21.42
CA ARG A 140 7.38 9.22 20.96
C ARG A 140 7.27 9.73 19.52
N ILE A 141 6.70 8.92 18.62
CA ILE A 141 6.50 9.32 17.22
C ILE A 141 5.52 10.50 17.13
N LEU A 142 4.46 10.50 17.93
CA LEU A 142 3.46 11.57 17.94
C LEU A 142 4.04 12.96 18.31
N GLU A 143 5.13 12.99 19.09
CA GLU A 143 5.85 14.24 19.40
C GLU A 143 6.51 14.84 18.15
N ASP A 144 7.14 13.99 17.32
CA ASP A 144 7.71 14.38 16.03
C ASP A 144 6.61 14.81 15.05
N GLU A 145 5.49 14.08 15.00
CA GLU A 145 4.32 14.41 14.17
C GLU A 145 3.72 15.79 14.48
N ALA A 146 3.72 16.19 15.75
CA ALA A 146 3.24 17.51 16.15
C ALA A 146 4.10 18.63 15.55
N PHE A 147 5.42 18.42 15.47
CA PHE A 147 6.32 19.33 14.77
C PHE A 147 6.04 19.34 13.27
N HIS A 148 5.89 18.16 12.65
CA HIS A 148 5.58 18.02 11.23
C HIS A 148 4.31 18.77 10.82
N MET A 149 3.22 18.58 11.58
CA MET A 149 1.96 19.30 11.37
C MET A 149 2.11 20.82 11.51
N THR A 150 2.91 21.26 12.49
CA THR A 150 3.08 22.69 12.79
C THR A 150 3.87 23.39 11.69
N TYR A 151 5.00 22.81 11.27
CA TYR A 151 5.83 23.45 10.26
C TYR A 151 5.12 23.41 8.90
N THR A 152 4.50 22.30 8.50
CA THR A 152 3.81 22.18 7.20
C THR A 152 2.72 23.25 7.06
N ARG A 153 1.93 23.47 8.11
CA ARG A 153 0.91 24.53 8.13
C ARG A 153 1.53 25.93 8.06
N LYS A 154 2.59 26.20 8.83
CA LYS A 154 3.25 27.51 8.86
C LYS A 154 3.88 27.84 7.50
N GLN A 155 4.51 26.86 6.86
CA GLN A 155 5.11 27.02 5.55
C GLN A 155 4.07 27.17 4.44
N LEU A 156 2.96 26.42 4.52
CA LEU A 156 1.85 26.58 3.58
C LEU A 156 1.24 27.98 3.65
N ALA A 157 1.07 28.52 4.86
CA ALA A 157 0.59 29.90 5.05
C ALA A 157 1.59 30.94 4.54
N ARG A 158 2.90 30.67 4.62
CA ARG A 158 3.96 31.54 4.06
C ARG A 158 3.92 31.60 2.54
N LEU A 159 3.77 30.45 1.87
CA LEU A 159 3.80 30.38 0.40
C LEU A 159 2.46 30.73 -0.25
N SER A 160 1.34 30.45 0.41
CA SER A 160 -0.01 30.62 -0.15
C SER A 160 -1.00 31.24 0.86
N PRO A 161 -0.76 32.49 1.33
CA PRO A 161 -1.56 33.11 2.38
C PRO A 161 -3.05 33.23 2.03
N HIS A 162 -3.39 33.53 0.77
CA HIS A 162 -4.78 33.69 0.32
C HIS A 162 -5.43 32.41 -0.21
N LYS A 163 -4.67 31.34 -0.49
CA LYS A 163 -5.14 30.10 -1.12
C LYS A 163 -4.99 28.85 -0.25
N GLN A 164 -4.57 28.99 1.01
CA GLN A 164 -4.35 27.87 1.93
C GLN A 164 -5.55 26.92 2.02
N GLY A 165 -6.78 27.45 2.10
CA GLY A 165 -7.99 26.64 2.23
C GLY A 165 -8.31 25.85 0.98
N LEU A 166 -8.10 26.47 -0.20
CA LEU A 166 -8.30 25.83 -1.49
C LEU A 166 -7.29 24.69 -1.70
N ARG A 167 -6.01 24.91 -1.38
CA ARG A 167 -4.97 23.87 -1.50
C ARG A 167 -5.24 22.69 -0.57
N LEU A 168 -5.65 22.94 0.67
CA LEU A 168 -6.05 21.88 1.60
C LEU A 168 -7.30 21.13 1.10
N TRP A 169 -8.26 21.82 0.47
CA TRP A 169 -9.43 21.18 -0.12
C TRP A 169 -9.07 20.33 -1.34
N GLN A 170 -8.22 20.84 -2.24
CA GLN A 170 -7.71 20.10 -3.40
C GLN A 170 -6.99 18.83 -2.96
N ALA A 171 -6.09 18.94 -1.97
CA ALA A 171 -5.38 17.77 -1.43
C ALA A 171 -6.34 16.74 -0.79
N ARG A 172 -7.41 17.19 -0.12
CA ARG A 172 -8.47 16.28 0.36
C ARG A 172 -9.22 15.60 -0.77
N ALA A 173 -9.63 16.36 -1.79
CA ALA A 173 -10.36 15.84 -2.94
C ALA A 173 -9.52 14.81 -3.71
N ALA A 174 -8.25 15.12 -3.97
CA ALA A 174 -7.30 14.20 -4.60
C ALA A 174 -7.17 12.90 -3.79
N ARG A 175 -7.03 13.00 -2.46
CA ARG A 175 -6.93 11.82 -1.58
C ARG A 175 -8.20 10.96 -1.60
N LEU A 176 -9.38 11.58 -1.61
CA LEU A 176 -10.66 10.86 -1.71
C LEU A 176 -10.81 10.19 -3.08
N TRP A 177 -10.40 10.87 -4.14
CA TRP A 177 -10.41 10.33 -5.50
C TRP A 177 -9.48 9.12 -5.63
N SER A 178 -8.24 9.21 -5.14
CA SER A 178 -7.31 8.08 -5.15
C SER A 178 -7.79 6.92 -4.27
N ALA A 179 -8.43 7.20 -3.14
CA ALA A 179 -9.07 6.17 -2.32
C ALA A 179 -10.18 5.43 -3.09
N TYR A 180 -11.01 6.18 -3.83
CA TYR A 180 -12.03 5.62 -4.72
C TYR A 180 -11.41 4.75 -5.83
N LEU A 181 -10.42 5.26 -6.56
CA LEU A 181 -9.76 4.51 -7.64
C LEU A 181 -9.13 3.21 -7.15
N ARG A 182 -8.53 3.21 -5.95
CA ARG A 182 -7.99 1.99 -5.33
C ARG A 182 -9.07 0.97 -4.98
N LEU A 183 -10.19 1.43 -4.44
CA LEU A 183 -11.32 0.55 -4.16
C LEU A 183 -11.85 -0.06 -5.47
N ALA A 184 -12.01 0.77 -6.50
CA ALA A 184 -12.44 0.32 -7.82
C ALA A 184 -11.47 -0.71 -8.43
N ALA A 185 -10.16 -0.46 -8.37
CA ALA A 185 -9.14 -1.39 -8.87
C ALA A 185 -9.16 -2.74 -8.13
N LYS A 186 -9.35 -2.74 -6.80
CA LYS A 186 -9.48 -3.98 -6.01
C LYS A 186 -10.74 -4.75 -6.38
N VAL A 187 -11.87 -4.07 -6.52
CA VAL A 187 -13.13 -4.68 -6.95
C VAL A 187 -12.99 -5.26 -8.36
N ALA A 188 -12.37 -4.52 -9.27
CA ALA A 188 -12.08 -4.98 -10.62
C ALA A 188 -11.18 -6.22 -10.63
N ALA A 189 -10.12 -6.25 -9.82
CA ALA A 189 -9.24 -7.42 -9.70
C ALA A 189 -9.99 -8.64 -9.15
N MET A 190 -10.83 -8.46 -8.13
CA MET A 190 -11.65 -9.54 -7.57
C MET A 190 -12.64 -10.09 -8.60
N LEU A 191 -13.34 -9.21 -9.32
CA LEU A 191 -14.26 -9.59 -10.39
C LEU A 191 -13.51 -10.29 -11.52
N GLY A 192 -12.36 -9.77 -11.94
CA GLY A 192 -11.51 -10.38 -12.96
C GLY A 192 -11.06 -11.79 -12.56
N HIS A 193 -10.66 -11.99 -11.31
CA HIS A 193 -10.32 -13.32 -10.81
C HIS A 193 -11.52 -14.27 -10.81
N LEU A 194 -12.70 -13.80 -10.39
CA LEU A 194 -13.94 -14.57 -10.44
C LEU A 194 -14.31 -14.96 -11.89
N PHE A 195 -14.20 -14.03 -12.83
CA PHE A 195 -14.44 -14.28 -14.25
C PHE A 195 -13.46 -15.30 -14.82
N LEU A 196 -12.16 -15.19 -14.51
CA LEU A 196 -11.16 -16.18 -14.92
C LEU A 196 -11.45 -17.55 -14.34
N LEU A 197 -11.90 -17.62 -13.08
CA LEU A 197 -12.24 -18.87 -12.41
C LEU A 197 -13.48 -19.50 -13.04
N LEU A 198 -14.53 -18.71 -13.30
CA LEU A 198 -15.70 -19.16 -14.06
C LEU A 198 -15.30 -19.63 -15.46
N GLN A 199 -14.48 -18.87 -16.17
CA GLN A 199 -14.00 -19.23 -17.50
C GLN A 199 -13.26 -20.57 -17.46
N TYR A 200 -12.35 -20.74 -16.50
CA TYR A 200 -11.60 -21.97 -16.30
C TYR A 200 -12.55 -23.16 -16.08
N PHE A 201 -13.49 -23.04 -15.13
CA PHE A 201 -14.37 -24.16 -14.78
C PHE A 201 -15.53 -24.40 -15.76
N LEU A 202 -15.95 -23.41 -16.55
CA LEU A 202 -17.03 -23.59 -17.54
C LEU A 202 -16.50 -23.97 -18.93
N LEU A 203 -15.33 -23.45 -19.34
CA LEU A 203 -14.79 -23.72 -20.68
C LEU A 203 -13.84 -24.92 -20.70
N LEU A 204 -12.99 -25.17 -19.70
CA LEU A 204 -12.10 -26.35 -19.80
C LEU A 204 -12.84 -27.69 -19.86
N PRO A 205 -13.91 -27.95 -19.08
CA PRO A 205 -14.57 -29.25 -19.11
C PRO A 205 -15.13 -29.66 -20.48
N PRO A 206 -15.89 -28.82 -21.22
CA PRO A 206 -16.38 -29.22 -22.53
C PRO A 206 -15.23 -29.47 -23.53
N PHE A 207 -14.17 -28.65 -23.51
CA PHE A 207 -13.00 -28.87 -24.36
C PHE A 207 -12.25 -30.16 -23.98
N ALA A 208 -12.11 -30.46 -22.68
CA ALA A 208 -11.49 -31.71 -22.22
C ALA A 208 -12.32 -32.93 -22.62
N VAL A 209 -13.65 -32.86 -22.58
CA VAL A 209 -14.54 -33.93 -23.04
C VAL A 209 -14.44 -34.12 -24.55
N LEU A 210 -14.44 -33.03 -25.33
CA LEU A 210 -14.27 -33.07 -26.78
C LEU A 210 -12.90 -33.63 -27.17
N ALA A 211 -11.82 -33.21 -26.52
CA ALA A 211 -10.47 -33.72 -26.75
C ALA A 211 -10.36 -35.21 -26.41
N LYS A 212 -10.94 -35.65 -25.27
CA LYS A 212 -10.97 -37.07 -24.90
C LYS A 212 -11.80 -37.91 -25.87
N ARG A 213 -12.86 -37.35 -26.46
CA ARG A 213 -13.65 -37.99 -27.51
C ARG A 213 -12.87 -38.08 -28.83
N ALA A 214 -12.20 -37.01 -29.23
CA ALA A 214 -11.36 -36.99 -30.43
C ALA A 214 -10.19 -37.97 -30.33
N ALA A 215 -9.49 -38.01 -29.19
CA ALA A 215 -8.39 -38.94 -28.94
C ALA A 215 -8.82 -40.42 -28.94
N ARG A 216 -10.09 -40.73 -28.70
CA ARG A 216 -10.65 -42.09 -28.87
C ARG A 216 -10.92 -42.45 -30.32
N SER A 217 -11.11 -41.45 -31.17
CA SER A 217 -11.32 -41.60 -32.61
C SER A 217 -10.01 -41.57 -33.40
N GLU A 218 -8.89 -41.21 -32.77
CA GLU A 218 -7.57 -41.30 -33.38
C GLU A 218 -7.07 -42.76 -33.35
N PRO A 219 -6.65 -43.30 -34.51
CA PRO A 219 -6.06 -44.63 -34.56
C PRO A 219 -4.73 -44.64 -33.78
N GLN A 220 -4.52 -45.63 -32.91
CA GLN A 220 -3.27 -45.77 -32.17
C GLN A 220 -2.11 -46.13 -33.12
N GLY A 221 -1.13 -45.23 -33.25
CA GLY A 221 0.13 -45.47 -33.96
C GLY A 221 0.56 -44.31 -34.86
N PHE A 222 1.79 -44.37 -35.39
CA PHE A 222 2.22 -43.47 -36.46
C PHE A 222 1.40 -43.76 -37.72
N ALA A 223 0.66 -42.77 -38.22
CA ALA A 223 -0.10 -42.91 -39.45
C ALA A 223 0.83 -43.36 -40.59
N ALA A 224 0.45 -44.44 -41.29
CA ALA A 224 1.24 -44.96 -42.40
C ALA A 224 1.45 -43.86 -43.45
N ALA A 225 2.71 -43.63 -43.82
CA ALA A 225 3.07 -42.65 -44.83
C ALA A 225 2.23 -42.87 -46.09
N ARG A 226 1.56 -41.79 -46.54
CA ARG A 226 0.68 -41.81 -47.71
C ARG A 226 1.45 -42.36 -48.91
N ARG A 227 1.00 -43.49 -49.48
CA ARG A 227 1.65 -44.09 -50.67
C ARG A 227 1.79 -43.02 -51.76
N PRO A 228 2.98 -42.83 -52.34
CA PRO A 228 3.17 -41.82 -53.38
C PRO A 228 2.30 -42.17 -54.59
N THR A 229 1.49 -41.22 -55.01
CA THR A 229 0.68 -41.31 -56.22
C THR A 229 1.62 -41.43 -57.42
N PRO A 230 1.54 -42.48 -58.25
CA PRO A 230 2.43 -42.60 -59.40
C PRO A 230 2.09 -41.49 -60.40
N MET A 231 3.05 -40.59 -60.65
CA MET A 231 2.96 -39.63 -61.75
C MET A 231 2.95 -40.42 -63.06
N LYS A 232 1.82 -40.40 -63.78
CA LYS A 232 1.76 -40.89 -65.16
C LYS A 232 2.58 -39.93 -66.03
N SER A 233 3.74 -40.38 -66.48
CA SER A 233 4.52 -39.73 -67.54
C SER A 233 3.70 -39.74 -68.83
N GLN A 234 3.48 -38.56 -69.41
CA GLN A 234 2.91 -38.38 -70.75
C GLN A 234 4.05 -38.38 -71.77
N TYR A 235 4.53 -39.55 -72.20
CA TYR A 235 5.32 -39.75 -73.42
C TYR A 235 5.15 -41.19 -73.90
#